data_AF-A0A1H7V856-F1
#
_entry.id   AF-A0A1H7V856-F1
#
_cell.length_a   1.000
_cell.length_b   1.000
_cell.length_c   1.000
_cell.angle_alpha   90.00
_cell.angle_beta   90.00
_cell.angle_gamma   90.00
#
_symmetry.space_group_name_H-M   'P 1'
#
loop_
_entity.id
_entity.type
_entity.pdbx_description
1 polymer ?
#
loop_
_entity_poly.entity_id
_entity_poly.type
_entity_poly.pdbx_seq_one_letter_code
_entity_poly.pdbx_strand_id
1 'polypeptide(L)'
;MSDTAETTVIGGQRMTAHVPHAPHVPHAPHVSPSALPPTIEWRDDTLYLLDQTRLPQTCAVEAATTVEAVWRAIRELRVRGAPAIGVAAAYGLCVAMQPERGLARDAFVARLEQQAAYLDSARPTAVNLRWALNRMLDVARRSAASDAAGLYAQLVDEATRIHREDQALCEGIGEYGLPLIRAGAGVLTHCNAGALATTGIGTATAPLYRAHRDGVAFRVYADETRPLLQGARLTAYELHRGGLDVTLIADGMAASMMAQGLVDLVIVGTDRVAANGDFANKIGTLGVAIAARHFGIPFYVACPSSTLDLATARGADIVIEERRGDEVTHHGGRAMAPDGVRVRNPAFDVTPHELVTGFITELGIVHAPFEASFKERFATGVATPAASPGASA
;
A
#
# COMPACT_ATOMS: atom_id res chain seq x y z
N MET A 1 24.99 -0.97 66.41
CA MET A 1 23.76 -1.33 65.67
C MET A 1 23.56 -0.26 64.59
N SER A 2 23.76 -0.68 63.33
CA SER A 2 23.47 -0.04 62.02
C SER A 2 23.79 1.45 61.83
N ASP A 3 24.87 1.85 61.12
CA ASP A 3 25.04 1.87 59.64
C ASP A 3 23.88 2.56 58.90
N THR A 4 24.06 3.83 58.50
CA THR A 4 24.71 4.39 57.28
C THR A 4 23.77 4.46 56.07
N ALA A 5 23.77 5.65 55.46
CA ALA A 5 23.02 5.98 54.27
C ALA A 5 23.59 5.24 53.05
N GLU A 6 22.73 4.57 52.29
CA GLU A 6 23.09 4.03 50.99
C GLU A 6 22.17 4.58 49.89
N THR A 7 22.75 5.57 49.20
CA THR A 7 22.46 5.96 47.84
C THR A 7 22.56 4.74 46.92
N THR A 8 21.47 4.33 46.27
CA THR A 8 21.56 3.41 45.12
C THR A 8 21.12 4.14 43.87
N VAL A 9 22.11 4.67 43.15
CA VAL A 9 22.02 5.05 41.74
C VAL A 9 22.10 3.75 40.94
N ILE A 10 21.01 3.36 40.28
CA ILE A 10 21.04 2.29 39.28
C ILE A 10 21.57 2.90 37.98
N GLY A 11 22.73 2.41 37.56
CA GLY A 11 23.56 2.98 36.50
C GLY A 11 22.87 3.12 35.16
N GLY A 12 22.70 4.37 34.72
CA GLY A 12 22.56 4.71 33.32
C GLY A 12 23.93 4.75 32.67
N GLN A 13 24.38 3.62 32.12
CA GLN A 13 25.40 3.67 31.06
C GLN A 13 24.67 3.92 29.74
N ARG A 14 24.60 5.20 29.33
CA ARG A 14 24.45 5.52 27.91
C ARG A 14 25.71 5.01 27.22
N MET A 15 25.62 3.89 26.52
CA MET A 15 26.61 3.54 25.51
C MET A 15 26.48 4.59 24.39
N THR A 16 27.26 5.66 24.48
CA THR A 16 27.55 6.49 23.32
C THR A 16 28.51 5.70 22.44
N ALA A 17 27.97 4.76 21.67
CA ALA A 17 28.69 4.21 20.54
C ALA A 17 28.83 5.36 19.54
N HIS A 18 30.02 5.99 19.52
CA HIS A 18 30.39 6.87 18.43
C HIS A 18 30.64 5.96 17.23
N VAL A 19 29.57 5.61 16.52
CA VAL A 19 29.67 4.97 15.22
C VAL A 19 30.16 6.06 14.28
N PRO A 20 31.37 5.98 13.72
CA PRO A 20 31.79 6.92 12.70
C PRO A 20 30.77 6.87 11.57
N HIS A 21 30.29 8.04 11.12
CA HIS A 21 29.47 8.09 9.91
C HIS A 21 30.16 7.26 8.84
N ALA A 22 29.44 6.26 8.32
CA ALA A 22 29.90 5.52 7.16
C ALA A 22 30.34 6.55 6.10
N PRO A 23 31.52 6.38 5.48
CA PRO A 23 32.06 7.36 4.56
C PRO A 23 30.99 7.69 3.52
N HIS A 24 30.76 8.99 3.34
CA HIS A 24 29.85 9.51 2.33
C HIS A 24 30.28 8.92 0.99
N VAL A 25 29.56 7.90 0.51
CA VAL A 25 29.78 7.38 -0.83
C VAL A 25 29.41 8.55 -1.75
N PRO A 26 30.32 9.01 -2.62
CA PRO A 26 30.04 10.13 -3.50
C PRO A 26 28.78 9.82 -4.31
N HIS A 27 27.86 10.79 -4.35
CA HIS A 27 26.63 10.69 -5.12
C HIS A 27 26.96 10.22 -6.54
N ALA A 28 26.33 9.13 -6.96
CA ALA A 28 26.26 8.78 -8.37
C ALA A 28 25.71 10.01 -9.13
N PRO A 29 26.22 10.29 -10.35
CA PRO A 29 25.83 11.49 -11.09
C PRO A 29 24.30 11.57 -11.18
N HIS A 30 23.76 12.79 -11.06
CA HIS A 30 22.35 13.09 -11.21
C HIS A 30 21.80 12.44 -12.49
N VAL A 31 21.18 11.28 -12.35
CA VAL A 31 20.40 10.67 -13.41
C VAL A 31 19.14 11.52 -13.51
N SER A 32 18.93 12.17 -14.65
CA SER A 32 17.65 12.84 -14.93
C SER A 32 16.52 11.85 -14.60
N PRO A 33 15.52 12.23 -13.79
CA PRO A 33 14.45 11.31 -13.40
C PRO A 33 13.73 10.88 -14.66
N SER A 34 14.01 9.67 -15.16
CA SER A 34 13.15 9.06 -16.15
C SER A 34 11.87 8.74 -15.39
N ALA A 35 10.80 9.50 -15.64
CA ALA A 35 9.52 9.28 -14.99
C ALA A 35 9.18 7.79 -15.07
N LEU A 36 8.90 7.18 -13.92
CA LEU A 36 8.39 5.81 -13.88
C LEU A 36 7.17 5.73 -14.79
N PRO A 37 7.02 4.68 -15.62
CA PRO A 37 5.79 4.55 -16.37
C PRO A 37 4.61 4.45 -15.39
N PRO A 38 3.44 4.96 -15.75
CA PRO A 38 2.25 4.80 -14.94
C PRO A 38 1.98 3.32 -14.65
N THR A 39 1.62 3.01 -13.41
CA THR A 39 1.18 1.66 -13.02
C THR A 39 -0.03 1.22 -13.85
N ILE A 40 -0.92 2.18 -14.12
CA ILE A 40 -2.17 2.01 -14.87
C ILE A 40 -2.32 3.21 -15.79
N GLU A 41 -2.61 2.96 -17.06
CA GLU A 41 -2.96 4.00 -18.03
C GLU A 41 -4.22 3.56 -18.79
N TRP A 42 -5.18 4.47 -18.93
CA TRP A 42 -6.35 4.30 -19.79
C TRP A 42 -6.25 5.26 -20.96
N ARG A 43 -6.08 4.75 -22.18
CA ARG A 43 -5.92 5.56 -23.38
C ARG A 43 -6.55 4.84 -24.57
N ASP A 44 -7.29 5.59 -25.40
CA ASP A 44 -7.93 5.07 -26.62
C ASP A 44 -8.78 3.81 -26.35
N ASP A 45 -9.61 3.86 -25.30
CA ASP A 45 -10.46 2.74 -24.85
C ASP A 45 -9.69 1.45 -24.50
N THR A 46 -8.38 1.56 -24.25
CA THR A 46 -7.50 0.44 -23.92
C THR A 46 -6.86 0.66 -22.55
N LEU A 47 -6.89 -0.39 -21.73
CA LEU A 47 -6.19 -0.44 -20.45
C LEU A 47 -4.76 -0.92 -20.65
N TYR A 48 -3.79 -0.17 -20.15
CA TYR A 48 -2.38 -0.55 -20.10
C TYR A 48 -1.95 -0.72 -18.64
N LEU A 49 -1.24 -1.81 -18.36
CA LEU A 49 -0.77 -2.16 -17.03
C LEU A 49 0.73 -2.39 -17.06
N LEU A 50 1.44 -1.79 -16.10
CA LEU A 50 2.83 -2.13 -15.83
C LEU A 50 2.90 -3.52 -15.17
N ASP A 51 3.65 -4.44 -15.75
CA ASP A 51 3.88 -5.76 -15.15
C ASP A 51 4.94 -5.68 -14.04
N GLN A 52 4.46 -5.48 -12.81
CA GLN A 52 5.32 -5.39 -11.63
C GLN A 52 6.06 -6.69 -11.32
N THR A 53 5.61 -7.84 -11.85
CA THR A 53 6.30 -9.13 -11.62
C THR A 53 7.61 -9.23 -12.38
N ARG A 54 7.85 -8.35 -13.35
CA ARG A 54 9.07 -8.29 -14.16
C ARG A 54 10.08 -7.25 -13.65
N LEU A 55 9.67 -6.41 -12.69
CA LEU A 55 10.56 -5.48 -12.01
C LEU A 55 11.45 -6.22 -10.99
N PRO A 56 12.70 -5.74 -10.79
CA PRO A 56 13.31 -4.55 -11.39
C PRO A 56 14.01 -4.78 -12.75
N GLN A 57 14.05 -6.01 -13.26
CA GLN A 57 14.85 -6.38 -14.42
C GLN A 57 14.29 -5.84 -15.74
N THR A 58 12.96 -5.82 -15.88
CA THR A 58 12.30 -5.35 -17.09
C THR A 58 11.10 -4.49 -16.74
N CYS A 59 11.08 -3.29 -17.31
CA CYS A 59 9.96 -2.38 -17.26
C CYS A 59 9.06 -2.65 -18.47
N ALA A 60 7.99 -3.41 -18.29
CA ALA A 60 7.08 -3.82 -19.37
C ALA A 60 5.66 -3.32 -19.10
N VAL A 61 5.13 -2.53 -20.02
CA VAL A 61 3.74 -2.08 -20.01
C VAL A 61 2.97 -2.84 -21.08
N GLU A 62 1.91 -3.54 -20.69
CA GLU A 62 1.15 -4.44 -21.56
C GLU A 62 -0.30 -3.97 -21.67
N ALA A 63 -0.87 -4.05 -22.87
CA ALA A 63 -2.29 -3.78 -23.09
C ALA A 63 -3.13 -4.96 -22.58
N ALA A 64 -4.10 -4.68 -21.71
CA ALA A 64 -5.11 -5.62 -21.23
C ALA A 64 -6.42 -5.40 -21.99
N THR A 65 -6.62 -6.17 -23.05
CA THR A 65 -7.76 -6.03 -23.99
C THR A 65 -8.92 -6.97 -23.71
N THR A 66 -8.82 -7.82 -22.68
CA THR A 66 -9.86 -8.77 -22.26
C THR A 66 -10.02 -8.76 -20.75
N VAL A 67 -11.21 -9.11 -20.27
CA VAL A 67 -11.48 -9.20 -18.83
C VAL A 67 -10.62 -10.28 -18.16
N GLU A 68 -10.33 -11.37 -18.86
CA GLU A 68 -9.43 -12.44 -18.41
C GLU A 68 -8.00 -11.95 -18.24
N ALA A 69 -7.52 -11.06 -19.12
CA ALA A 69 -6.20 -10.45 -18.98
C ALA A 69 -6.11 -9.58 -17.72
N VAL A 70 -7.14 -8.79 -17.44
CA VAL A 70 -7.19 -7.95 -16.23
C VAL A 70 -7.31 -8.79 -14.96
N TRP A 71 -8.20 -9.80 -14.98
CA TRP A 71 -8.34 -10.76 -13.89
C TRP A 71 -7.00 -11.43 -13.56
N ARG A 72 -6.27 -11.89 -14.60
CA ARG A 72 -4.96 -12.51 -14.45
C ARG A 72 -3.93 -11.52 -13.91
N ALA A 73 -3.91 -10.30 -14.41
CA ALA A 73 -3.00 -9.26 -13.94
C ALA A 73 -3.18 -8.98 -12.43
N ILE A 74 -4.41 -8.94 -11.93
CA ILE A 74 -4.73 -8.78 -10.51
C ILE A 74 -4.34 -10.04 -9.71
N ARG A 75 -4.70 -11.23 -10.20
CA ARG A 75 -4.46 -12.51 -9.53
C ARG A 75 -2.97 -12.82 -9.37
N GLU A 76 -2.20 -12.61 -10.44
CA GLU A 76 -0.77 -12.91 -10.52
C GLU A 76 0.12 -11.79 -9.94
N LEU A 77 -0.48 -10.71 -9.42
CA LEU A 77 0.22 -9.55 -8.88
C LEU A 77 1.04 -8.77 -9.92
N ARG A 78 0.65 -8.80 -11.20
CA ARG A 78 1.20 -7.89 -12.23
C ARG A 78 0.80 -6.45 -11.93
N VAL A 79 -0.45 -6.24 -11.52
CA VAL A 79 -0.90 -5.01 -10.86
C VAL A 79 -1.21 -5.34 -9.39
N ARG A 80 -0.64 -4.56 -8.48
CA ARG A 80 -0.82 -4.77 -7.04
C ARG A 80 -0.74 -3.45 -6.27
N GLY A 81 -1.08 -3.52 -4.99
CA GLY A 81 -1.37 -2.35 -4.16
C GLY A 81 -2.88 -2.13 -4.11
N ALA A 82 -3.42 -1.91 -2.92
CA ALA A 82 -4.86 -1.87 -2.72
C ALA A 82 -5.54 -0.83 -3.62
N PRO A 83 -5.04 0.42 -3.75
CA PRO A 83 -5.67 1.40 -4.62
C PRO A 83 -5.55 1.07 -6.12
N ALA A 84 -4.36 0.68 -6.59
CA ALA A 84 -4.15 0.31 -7.99
C ALA A 84 -5.05 -0.86 -8.43
N ILE A 85 -5.27 -1.86 -7.58
CA ILE A 85 -6.18 -2.98 -7.89
C ILE A 85 -7.61 -2.49 -8.10
N GLY A 86 -8.09 -1.55 -7.28
CA GLY A 86 -9.44 -0.97 -7.44
C GLY A 86 -9.59 -0.26 -8.78
N VAL A 87 -8.62 0.59 -9.14
CA VAL A 87 -8.63 1.31 -10.43
C VAL A 87 -8.54 0.34 -11.62
N ALA A 88 -7.65 -0.66 -11.55
CA ALA A 88 -7.51 -1.68 -12.59
C ALA A 88 -8.80 -2.47 -12.79
N ALA A 89 -9.54 -2.75 -11.72
CA ALA A 89 -10.82 -3.46 -11.80
C ALA A 89 -11.94 -2.61 -12.40
N ALA A 90 -12.00 -1.31 -12.06
CA ALA A 90 -12.96 -0.39 -12.66
C ALA A 90 -12.76 -0.29 -14.18
N TYR A 91 -11.52 -0.10 -14.64
CA TYR A 91 -11.21 -0.14 -16.07
C TYR A 91 -11.37 -1.53 -16.69
N GLY A 92 -11.06 -2.60 -15.95
CA GLY A 92 -11.28 -3.97 -16.41
C GLY A 92 -12.75 -4.25 -16.71
N LEU A 93 -13.66 -3.65 -15.94
CA LEU A 93 -15.09 -3.72 -16.22
C LEU A 93 -15.45 -2.94 -17.49
N CYS A 94 -14.83 -1.78 -17.74
CA CYS A 94 -14.96 -1.07 -19.01
C CYS A 94 -14.46 -1.94 -20.18
N VAL A 95 -13.29 -2.57 -20.08
CA VAL A 95 -12.77 -3.50 -21.10
C VAL A 95 -13.78 -4.63 -21.37
N ALA A 96 -14.33 -5.23 -20.32
CA ALA A 96 -15.30 -6.33 -20.44
C ALA A 96 -16.59 -5.92 -21.15
N MET A 97 -17.05 -4.70 -20.92
CA MET A 97 -18.33 -4.19 -21.43
C MET A 97 -18.19 -3.44 -22.78
N GLN A 98 -16.98 -3.19 -23.23
CA GLN A 98 -16.68 -2.56 -24.51
C GLN A 98 -17.37 -3.25 -25.71
N PRO A 99 -17.30 -4.60 -25.88
CA PRO A 99 -17.98 -5.26 -26.99
C PRO A 99 -19.51 -5.34 -26.81
N GLU A 100 -20.03 -5.06 -25.62
CA GLU A 100 -21.44 -5.24 -25.25
C GLU A 100 -22.29 -3.98 -25.47
N ARG A 101 -21.71 -2.89 -25.99
CA ARG A 101 -22.39 -1.59 -26.21
C ARG A 101 -23.63 -1.66 -27.11
N GLY A 102 -23.80 -2.74 -27.87
CA GLY A 102 -24.97 -2.97 -28.74
C GLY A 102 -26.13 -3.72 -28.06
N LEU A 103 -25.96 -4.18 -26.82
CA LEU A 103 -27.02 -4.88 -26.09
C LEU A 103 -28.19 -3.94 -25.73
N ALA A 104 -29.37 -4.53 -25.52
CA ALA A 104 -30.43 -3.85 -24.79
C ALA A 104 -29.96 -3.51 -23.37
N ARG A 105 -30.40 -2.37 -22.83
CA ARG A 105 -29.94 -1.85 -21.54
C ARG A 105 -29.98 -2.89 -20.42
N ASP A 106 -31.09 -3.62 -20.27
CA ASP A 106 -31.22 -4.60 -19.17
C ASP A 106 -30.29 -5.80 -19.34
N ALA A 107 -30.05 -6.24 -20.59
CA ALA A 107 -29.08 -7.28 -20.88
C ALA A 107 -27.64 -6.80 -20.63
N PHE A 108 -27.34 -5.53 -20.92
CA PHE A 108 -26.06 -4.91 -20.59
C PHE A 108 -25.81 -4.87 -19.08
N VAL A 109 -26.81 -4.46 -18.29
CA VAL A 109 -26.70 -4.43 -16.82
C VAL A 109 -26.52 -5.84 -16.24
N ALA A 110 -27.27 -6.83 -16.72
CA ALA A 110 -27.11 -8.21 -16.28
C ALA A 110 -25.69 -8.75 -16.60
N ARG A 111 -25.16 -8.42 -17.78
CA ARG A 111 -23.79 -8.77 -18.18
C ARG A 111 -22.74 -8.06 -17.31
N LEU A 112 -22.95 -6.78 -17.01
CA LEU A 112 -22.09 -5.99 -16.13
C LEU A 112 -21.95 -6.64 -14.75
N GLU A 113 -23.07 -7.08 -14.14
CA GLU A 113 -23.07 -7.75 -12.84
C GLU A 113 -22.28 -9.08 -12.88
N GLN A 114 -22.41 -9.85 -13.96
CA GLN A 114 -21.64 -11.08 -14.16
C GLN A 114 -20.13 -10.78 -14.27
N GLN A 115 -19.74 -9.77 -15.04
CA GLN A 115 -18.33 -9.40 -15.23
C GLN A 115 -17.71 -8.83 -13.96
N ALA A 116 -18.47 -8.06 -13.18
CA ALA A 116 -18.03 -7.58 -11.87
C ALA A 116 -17.78 -8.74 -10.90
N ALA A 117 -18.69 -9.72 -10.83
CA ALA A 117 -18.50 -10.92 -10.01
C ALA A 117 -17.28 -11.74 -10.45
N TYR A 118 -17.03 -11.84 -11.76
CA TYR A 118 -15.85 -12.50 -12.29
C TYR A 118 -14.55 -11.79 -11.88
N LEU A 119 -14.43 -10.47 -12.10
CA LEU A 119 -13.25 -9.70 -11.71
C LEU A 119 -12.96 -9.76 -10.20
N ASP A 120 -14.01 -9.69 -9.39
CA ASP A 120 -13.90 -9.76 -7.94
C ASP A 120 -13.31 -11.08 -7.44
N SER A 121 -13.59 -12.19 -8.14
CA SER A 121 -13.05 -13.51 -7.81
C SER A 121 -11.52 -13.60 -7.91
N ALA A 122 -10.85 -12.62 -8.55
CA ALA A 122 -9.40 -12.60 -8.66
C ALA A 122 -8.73 -12.58 -7.26
N ARG A 123 -9.23 -11.75 -6.35
CA ARG A 123 -8.70 -11.62 -4.99
C ARG A 123 -9.81 -11.23 -3.99
N PRO A 124 -10.61 -12.19 -3.50
CA PRO A 124 -11.81 -11.92 -2.68
C PRO A 124 -11.56 -11.14 -1.37
N THR A 125 -10.32 -11.12 -0.87
CA THR A 125 -9.93 -10.39 0.35
C THR A 125 -9.55 -8.92 0.10
N ALA A 126 -9.41 -8.50 -1.17
CA ALA A 126 -9.03 -7.14 -1.54
C ALA A 126 -10.25 -6.19 -1.47
N VAL A 127 -10.35 -5.40 -0.41
CA VAL A 127 -11.51 -4.52 -0.18
C VAL A 127 -11.66 -3.46 -1.27
N ASN A 128 -10.55 -2.84 -1.71
CA ASN A 128 -10.56 -1.83 -2.77
C ASN A 128 -11.03 -2.38 -4.12
N LEU A 129 -10.78 -3.68 -4.40
CA LEU A 129 -11.32 -4.37 -5.59
C LEU A 129 -12.85 -4.38 -5.54
N ARG A 130 -13.41 -4.91 -4.45
CA ARG A 130 -14.85 -4.98 -4.22
C ARG A 130 -15.49 -3.59 -4.23
N TRP A 131 -14.87 -2.62 -3.54
CA TRP A 131 -15.36 -1.24 -3.45
C TRP A 131 -15.49 -0.60 -4.84
N ALA A 132 -14.45 -0.70 -5.67
CA ALA A 132 -14.46 -0.12 -7.01
C ALA A 132 -15.53 -0.77 -7.88
N LEU A 133 -15.64 -2.10 -7.85
CA LEU A 133 -16.65 -2.83 -8.62
C LEU A 133 -18.08 -2.48 -8.18
N ASN A 134 -18.35 -2.42 -6.87
CA ASN A 134 -19.66 -2.03 -6.35
C ASN A 134 -20.03 -0.59 -6.76
N ARG A 135 -19.06 0.32 -6.71
CA ARG A 135 -19.23 1.72 -7.13
C ARG A 135 -19.60 1.83 -8.62
N MET A 136 -18.98 1.02 -9.47
CA MET A 136 -19.34 0.94 -10.90
C MET A 136 -20.75 0.38 -11.11
N LEU A 137 -21.13 -0.68 -10.37
CA LEU A 137 -22.48 -1.25 -10.43
C LEU A 137 -23.56 -0.24 -9.97
N ASP A 138 -23.27 0.55 -8.94
CA ASP A 138 -24.19 1.57 -8.46
C ASP A 138 -24.43 2.70 -9.48
N VAL A 139 -23.41 3.07 -10.27
CA VAL A 139 -23.59 3.97 -11.42
C VAL A 139 -24.57 3.39 -12.42
N ALA A 140 -24.43 2.11 -12.77
CA ALA A 140 -25.34 1.46 -13.72
C ALA A 140 -26.78 1.38 -13.21
N ARG A 141 -26.97 1.10 -11.92
CA ARG A 141 -28.30 1.04 -11.28
C ARG A 141 -29.00 2.40 -11.24
N ARG A 142 -28.24 3.48 -11.03
CA ARG A 142 -28.78 4.85 -10.94
C ARG A 142 -28.82 5.59 -12.27
N SER A 143 -28.21 5.03 -13.31
CA SER A 143 -28.12 5.66 -14.63
C SER A 143 -29.49 5.81 -15.28
N ALA A 144 -29.77 7.04 -15.74
CA ALA A 144 -30.92 7.37 -16.59
C ALA A 144 -30.64 7.17 -18.09
N ALA A 145 -29.48 6.61 -18.47
CA ALA A 145 -29.17 6.34 -19.87
C ALA A 145 -30.18 5.35 -20.47
N SER A 146 -30.70 5.69 -21.65
CA SER A 146 -31.71 4.89 -22.35
C SER A 146 -31.14 3.71 -23.13
N ASP A 147 -29.83 3.71 -23.41
CA ASP A 147 -29.15 2.66 -24.17
C ASP A 147 -27.81 2.23 -23.52
N ALA A 148 -27.26 1.12 -24.02
CA ALA A 148 -26.01 0.55 -23.52
C ALA A 148 -24.78 1.42 -23.85
N ALA A 149 -24.79 2.16 -24.96
CA ALA A 149 -23.69 3.04 -25.34
C ALA A 149 -23.54 4.22 -24.37
N GLY A 150 -24.65 4.87 -24.01
CA GLY A 150 -24.67 5.94 -23.01
C GLY A 150 -24.30 5.44 -21.62
N LEU A 151 -24.76 4.24 -21.25
CA LEU A 151 -24.37 3.62 -19.98
C LEU A 151 -22.87 3.26 -19.95
N TYR A 152 -22.32 2.72 -21.03
CA TYR A 152 -20.88 2.46 -21.15
C TYR A 152 -20.06 3.74 -20.97
N ALA A 153 -20.45 4.85 -21.59
CA ALA A 153 -19.76 6.12 -21.43
C ALA A 153 -19.72 6.58 -19.95
N GLN A 154 -20.84 6.46 -19.23
CA GLN A 154 -20.89 6.78 -17.80
C GLN A 154 -20.01 5.86 -16.94
N LEU A 155 -19.87 4.58 -17.31
CA LEU A 155 -18.94 3.68 -16.63
C LEU A 155 -17.48 4.10 -16.86
N VAL A 156 -17.11 4.51 -18.08
CA VAL A 156 -15.74 5.02 -18.36
C VAL A 156 -15.47 6.31 -17.59
N ASP A 157 -16.43 7.23 -17.53
CA ASP A 157 -16.33 8.45 -16.73
C ASP A 157 -16.13 8.14 -15.25
N GLU A 158 -16.86 7.15 -14.73
CA GLU A 158 -16.74 6.73 -13.33
C GLU A 158 -15.38 6.07 -13.03
N ALA A 159 -14.91 5.16 -13.88
CA ALA A 159 -13.58 4.56 -13.72
C ALA A 159 -12.48 5.63 -13.76
N THR A 160 -12.62 6.62 -14.65
CA THR A 160 -11.71 7.78 -14.72
C THR A 160 -11.79 8.63 -13.47
N ARG A 161 -12.98 8.78 -12.88
CA ARG A 161 -13.15 9.49 -11.61
C ARG A 161 -12.49 8.75 -10.45
N ILE A 162 -12.66 7.43 -10.35
CA ILE A 162 -11.98 6.58 -9.35
C ILE A 162 -10.45 6.74 -9.46
N HIS A 163 -9.91 6.72 -10.68
CA HIS A 163 -8.48 6.94 -10.95
C HIS A 163 -8.01 8.31 -10.46
N ARG A 164 -8.69 9.40 -10.86
CA ARG A 164 -8.32 10.77 -10.45
C ARG A 164 -8.42 10.97 -8.93
N GLU A 165 -9.44 10.37 -8.31
CA GLU A 165 -9.60 10.44 -6.85
C GLU A 165 -8.43 9.75 -6.13
N ASP A 166 -7.94 8.59 -6.61
CA ASP A 166 -6.75 7.94 -6.06
C ASP A 166 -5.49 8.81 -6.18
N GLN A 167 -5.29 9.47 -7.33
CA GLN A 167 -4.18 10.41 -7.51
C GLN A 167 -4.26 11.59 -6.54
N ALA A 168 -5.43 12.19 -6.38
CA ALA A 168 -5.65 13.28 -5.43
C ALA A 168 -5.40 12.82 -3.98
N LEU A 169 -5.79 11.59 -3.65
CA LEU A 169 -5.55 10.96 -2.36
C LEU A 169 -4.06 10.84 -2.05
N CYS A 170 -3.28 10.35 -3.03
CA CYS A 170 -1.82 10.26 -2.94
C CYS A 170 -1.19 11.64 -2.71
N GLU A 171 -1.64 12.66 -3.45
CA GLU A 171 -1.13 14.03 -3.30
C GLU A 171 -1.50 14.62 -1.93
N GLY A 172 -2.70 14.39 -1.41
CA GLY A 172 -3.10 14.86 -0.08
C GLY A 172 -2.27 14.21 1.03
N ILE A 173 -2.07 12.88 0.97
CA ILE A 173 -1.21 12.17 1.92
C ILE A 173 0.22 12.72 1.87
N GLY A 174 0.74 12.96 0.66
CA GLY A 174 2.04 13.58 0.46
C GLY A 174 2.14 14.97 1.08
N GLU A 175 1.10 15.79 0.96
CA GLU A 175 1.02 17.13 1.54
C GLU A 175 1.09 17.09 3.06
N TYR A 176 0.23 16.30 3.68
CA TYR A 176 0.11 16.27 5.14
C TYR A 176 1.24 15.51 5.82
N GLY A 177 1.88 14.56 5.13
CA GLY A 177 3.06 13.87 5.62
C GLY A 177 4.37 14.61 5.40
N LEU A 178 4.45 15.55 4.45
CA LEU A 178 5.67 16.31 4.12
C LEU A 178 6.35 16.94 5.35
N PRO A 179 5.64 17.61 6.29
CA PRO A 179 6.27 18.22 7.47
C PRO A 179 6.98 17.23 8.42
N LEU A 180 6.73 15.92 8.26
CA LEU A 180 7.39 14.87 9.05
C LEU A 180 8.81 14.57 8.55
N ILE A 181 9.11 14.87 7.28
CA ILE A 181 10.42 14.61 6.68
C ILE A 181 11.37 15.77 6.96
N ARG A 182 12.38 15.53 7.79
CA ARG A 182 13.36 16.56 8.20
C ARG A 182 14.68 16.39 7.48
N ALA A 183 15.39 17.50 7.29
CA ALA A 183 16.75 17.45 6.75
C ALA A 183 17.67 16.60 7.66
N GLY A 184 18.46 15.73 7.06
CA GLY A 184 19.35 14.78 7.72
C GLY A 184 18.68 13.53 8.26
N ALA A 185 17.35 13.40 8.17
CA ALA A 185 16.63 12.27 8.76
C ALA A 185 16.85 10.96 7.99
N GLY A 186 16.90 9.85 8.73
CA GLY A 186 16.70 8.51 8.20
C GLY A 186 15.23 8.09 8.31
N VAL A 187 14.62 7.74 7.18
CA VAL A 187 13.21 7.30 7.13
C VAL A 187 13.16 5.83 6.75
N LEU A 188 12.61 4.99 7.61
CA LEU A 188 12.40 3.57 7.30
C LEU A 188 11.01 3.33 6.74
N THR A 189 10.91 2.48 5.72
CA THR A 189 9.65 2.01 5.16
C THR A 189 9.68 0.50 4.91
N HIS A 190 8.49 -0.09 4.85
CA HIS A 190 8.29 -1.53 4.73
C HIS A 190 7.29 -1.83 3.61
N CYS A 191 7.51 -2.91 2.85
CA CYS A 191 6.78 -3.24 1.62
C CYS A 191 6.97 -2.20 0.51
N ASN A 192 6.00 -2.15 -0.40
CA ASN A 192 5.83 -1.13 -1.41
C ASN A 192 4.44 -0.55 -1.29
N ALA A 193 4.38 0.68 -0.78
CA ALA A 193 3.20 1.54 -0.67
C ALA A 193 3.46 2.85 -1.44
N GLY A 194 4.09 2.71 -2.61
CA GLY A 194 4.53 3.82 -3.43
C GLY A 194 3.78 3.98 -4.73
N ALA A 195 4.38 4.67 -5.70
CA ALA A 195 3.76 4.97 -6.99
C ALA A 195 3.36 3.69 -7.74
N LEU A 196 4.14 2.62 -7.57
CA LEU A 196 3.82 1.30 -8.11
C LEU A 196 2.62 0.61 -7.44
N ALA A 197 2.22 1.04 -6.24
CA ALA A 197 1.06 0.49 -5.51
C ALA A 197 -0.23 1.31 -5.70
N THR A 198 -0.14 2.48 -6.33
CA THR A 198 -1.26 3.39 -6.58
C THR A 198 -1.24 3.87 -8.03
N THR A 199 -2.03 4.90 -8.35
CA THR A 199 -2.03 5.58 -9.65
C THR A 199 -1.38 6.98 -9.63
N GLY A 200 -0.87 7.39 -8.47
CA GLY A 200 -0.15 8.64 -8.25
C GLY A 200 1.25 8.42 -7.69
N ILE A 201 1.72 9.32 -6.81
CA ILE A 201 3.05 9.26 -6.18
C ILE A 201 3.16 8.29 -4.99
N GLY A 202 2.14 7.46 -4.77
CA GLY A 202 2.06 6.50 -3.66
C GLY A 202 1.37 7.03 -2.40
N THR A 203 1.49 6.27 -1.30
CA THR A 203 1.01 6.70 0.02
C THR A 203 2.20 6.95 0.94
N ALA A 204 2.89 5.91 1.41
CA ALA A 204 4.04 6.05 2.30
C ALA A 204 5.23 6.73 1.61
N THR A 205 5.36 6.60 0.29
CA THR A 205 6.39 7.30 -0.49
C THR A 205 6.00 8.71 -0.89
N ALA A 206 4.72 9.10 -0.81
CA ALA A 206 4.28 10.42 -1.25
C ALA A 206 4.95 11.56 -0.48
N PRO A 207 5.04 11.51 0.88
CA PRO A 207 5.83 12.49 1.63
C PRO A 207 7.30 12.53 1.23
N LEU A 208 7.88 11.37 0.88
CA LEU A 208 9.28 11.25 0.47
C LEU A 208 9.51 11.92 -0.88
N TYR A 209 8.67 11.65 -1.88
CA TYR A 209 8.75 12.30 -3.19
C TYR A 209 8.55 13.81 -3.10
N ARG A 210 7.62 14.27 -2.25
CA ARG A 210 7.39 15.71 -2.01
C ARG A 210 8.60 16.36 -1.36
N ALA A 211 9.13 15.77 -0.30
CA ALA A 211 10.33 16.27 0.39
C ALA A 211 11.56 16.31 -0.55
N HIS A 212 11.72 15.27 -1.38
CA HIS A 212 12.80 15.21 -2.37
C HIS A 212 12.66 16.32 -3.42
N ARG A 213 11.46 16.55 -3.95
CA ARG A 213 11.17 17.63 -4.90
C ARG A 213 11.43 19.01 -4.30
N ASP A 214 11.20 19.17 -3.01
CA ASP A 214 11.46 20.40 -2.26
C ASP A 214 12.95 20.55 -1.86
N GLY A 215 13.81 19.61 -2.26
CA GLY A 215 15.25 19.65 -2.02
C GLY A 215 15.67 19.31 -0.59
N VAL A 216 14.79 18.70 0.21
CA VAL A 216 15.12 18.23 1.56
C VAL A 216 16.10 17.05 1.44
N ALA A 217 17.26 17.15 2.06
CA ALA A 217 18.24 16.07 2.11
C ALA A 217 17.86 15.07 3.21
N PHE A 218 17.52 13.84 2.87
CA PHE A 218 17.22 12.75 3.80
C PHE A 218 17.56 11.40 3.13
N ARG A 219 17.57 10.32 3.91
CA ARG A 219 17.79 8.95 3.41
C ARG A 219 16.60 8.07 3.70
N VAL A 220 16.31 7.15 2.79
CA VAL A 220 15.31 6.10 2.97
C VAL A 220 15.98 4.75 3.23
N TYR A 221 15.55 4.05 4.27
CA TYR A 221 15.85 2.64 4.50
C TYR A 221 14.64 1.81 4.09
N ALA A 222 14.76 1.03 3.02
CA ALA A 222 13.70 0.16 2.56
C ALA A 222 13.99 -1.27 3.01
N ASP A 223 13.12 -1.85 3.83
CA ASP A 223 13.16 -3.28 4.15
C ASP A 223 12.87 -4.09 2.88
N GLU A 224 13.64 -5.14 2.60
CA GLU A 224 13.48 -5.94 1.37
C GLU A 224 12.09 -6.57 1.24
N THR A 225 11.45 -6.86 2.36
CA THR A 225 10.08 -7.35 2.53
C THR A 225 9.87 -8.76 1.99
N ARG A 226 10.43 -9.77 2.65
CA ARG A 226 10.14 -11.18 2.34
C ARG A 226 8.66 -11.52 2.64
N PRO A 227 8.08 -12.52 1.96
CA PRO A 227 8.72 -13.38 0.95
C PRO A 227 8.77 -12.80 -0.47
N LEU A 228 7.88 -11.87 -0.81
CA LEU A 228 7.71 -11.39 -2.19
C LEU A 228 8.75 -10.37 -2.64
N LEU A 229 9.54 -9.85 -1.70
CA LEU A 229 10.60 -8.87 -1.91
C LEU A 229 10.11 -7.56 -2.52
N GLN A 230 8.95 -7.06 -2.09
CA GLN A 230 8.39 -5.82 -2.66
C GLN A 230 9.30 -4.61 -2.38
N GLY A 231 9.91 -4.53 -1.21
CA GLY A 231 10.79 -3.41 -0.89
C GLY A 231 12.06 -3.43 -1.74
N ALA A 232 12.66 -4.62 -1.96
CA ALA A 232 13.81 -4.75 -2.85
C ALA A 232 13.47 -4.52 -4.33
N ARG A 233 12.36 -5.10 -4.81
CA ARG A 233 12.05 -5.14 -6.24
C ARG A 233 11.30 -3.92 -6.75
N LEU A 234 10.51 -3.28 -5.88
CA LEU A 234 9.59 -2.21 -6.25
C LEU A 234 9.97 -0.90 -5.56
N THR A 235 10.09 -0.88 -4.23
CA THR A 235 10.38 0.36 -3.48
C THR A 235 11.78 0.88 -3.76
N ALA A 236 12.81 0.05 -3.62
CA ALA A 236 14.17 0.45 -3.96
C ALA A 236 14.29 0.82 -5.44
N TYR A 237 13.58 0.12 -6.34
CA TYR A 237 13.54 0.43 -7.77
C TYR A 237 12.94 1.82 -8.04
N GLU A 238 11.74 2.12 -7.53
CA GLU A 238 11.03 3.37 -7.81
C GLU A 238 11.70 4.58 -7.16
N LEU A 239 12.22 4.43 -5.94
CA LEU A 239 12.90 5.51 -5.23
C LEU A 239 14.24 5.82 -5.87
N HIS A 240 15.02 4.78 -6.23
CA HIS A 240 16.31 4.97 -6.91
C HIS A 240 16.12 5.60 -8.30
N ARG A 241 15.17 5.12 -9.10
CA ARG A 241 14.80 5.74 -10.39
C ARG A 241 14.33 7.18 -10.23
N GLY A 242 13.64 7.48 -9.14
CA GLY A 242 13.18 8.82 -8.77
C GLY A 242 14.26 9.77 -8.25
N GLY A 243 15.51 9.29 -8.07
CA GLY A 243 16.63 10.12 -7.59
C GLY A 243 16.75 10.23 -6.07
N LEU A 244 15.97 9.46 -5.30
CA LEU A 244 16.07 9.46 -3.83
C LEU A 244 17.27 8.64 -3.35
N ASP A 245 17.89 9.08 -2.26
CA ASP A 245 18.91 8.31 -1.53
C ASP A 245 18.24 7.16 -0.77
N VAL A 246 18.14 5.99 -1.41
CA VAL A 246 17.56 4.78 -0.85
C VAL A 246 18.63 3.72 -0.56
N THR A 247 18.60 3.17 0.64
CA THR A 247 19.39 2.04 1.08
C THR A 247 18.46 0.84 1.31
N LEU A 248 18.70 -0.24 0.57
CA LEU A 248 17.99 -1.51 0.76
C LEU A 248 18.61 -2.28 1.93
N ILE A 249 17.77 -2.78 2.84
CA ILE A 249 18.20 -3.61 3.98
C ILE A 249 17.37 -4.89 4.05
N ALA A 250 17.93 -5.96 4.61
CA ALA A 250 17.15 -7.15 4.93
C ALA A 250 16.20 -6.86 6.10
N ASP A 251 15.03 -7.53 6.14
CA ASP A 251 13.99 -7.26 7.16
C ASP A 251 14.52 -7.34 8.61
N GLY A 252 15.42 -8.31 8.88
CA GLY A 252 16.04 -8.49 10.20
C GLY A 252 17.02 -7.38 10.62
N MET A 253 17.34 -6.43 9.72
CA MET A 253 18.26 -5.33 10.00
C MET A 253 17.55 -4.09 10.55
N ALA A 254 16.23 -3.97 10.41
CA ALA A 254 15.46 -2.78 10.81
C ALA A 254 15.77 -2.34 12.25
N ALA A 255 15.66 -3.24 13.22
CA ALA A 255 15.96 -2.96 14.62
C ALA A 255 17.44 -2.57 14.86
N SER A 256 18.37 -3.12 14.07
CA SER A 256 19.79 -2.75 14.16
C SER A 256 20.04 -1.33 13.62
N MET A 257 19.37 -0.94 12.54
CA MET A 257 19.45 0.42 12.01
C MET A 257 18.88 1.43 13.02
N MET A 258 17.75 1.09 13.66
CA MET A 258 17.17 1.89 14.74
C MET A 258 18.11 1.99 15.95
N ALA A 259 18.72 0.89 16.39
CA ALA A 259 19.66 0.86 17.51
C ALA A 259 20.92 1.71 17.28
N GLN A 260 21.34 1.86 16.02
CA GLN A 260 22.46 2.71 15.63
C GLN A 260 22.09 4.19 15.54
N GLY A 261 20.83 4.55 15.75
CA GLY A 261 20.33 5.92 15.58
C GLY A 261 20.29 6.38 14.13
N LEU A 262 20.21 5.44 13.18
CA LEU A 262 20.16 5.75 11.75
C LEU A 262 18.73 6.01 11.24
N VAL A 263 17.71 5.72 12.04
CA VAL A 263 16.29 5.88 11.68
C VAL A 263 15.65 6.85 12.68
N ASP A 264 15.09 7.94 12.14
CA ASP A 264 14.41 8.99 12.90
C ASP A 264 12.88 8.93 12.75
N LEU A 265 12.40 8.23 11.73
CA LEU A 265 10.99 8.13 11.37
C LEU A 265 10.70 6.81 10.68
N VAL A 266 9.56 6.20 11.01
CA VAL A 266 8.99 5.11 10.23
C VAL A 266 7.71 5.57 9.55
N ILE A 267 7.60 5.35 8.23
CA ILE A 267 6.35 5.51 7.49
C ILE A 267 6.06 4.21 6.72
N VAL A 268 4.91 3.61 6.98
CA VAL A 268 4.41 2.43 6.27
C VAL A 268 3.09 2.73 5.56
N GLY A 269 2.71 1.90 4.60
CA GLY A 269 1.34 1.89 4.08
C GLY A 269 0.38 1.13 4.98
N THR A 270 -0.83 0.90 4.48
CA THR A 270 -1.83 0.05 5.12
C THR A 270 -2.66 -0.66 4.05
N ASP A 271 -3.15 -1.86 4.36
CA ASP A 271 -4.13 -2.58 3.55
C ASP A 271 -5.54 -2.44 4.13
N ARG A 272 -5.67 -2.32 5.46
CA ARG A 272 -6.97 -2.11 6.14
C ARG A 272 -6.75 -1.55 7.54
N VAL A 273 -7.57 -0.58 7.94
CA VAL A 273 -7.59 -0.04 9.31
C VAL A 273 -8.98 -0.26 9.93
N ALA A 274 -9.04 -0.91 11.09
CA ALA A 274 -10.26 -1.11 11.85
C ALA A 274 -10.70 0.18 12.58
N ALA A 275 -11.94 0.20 13.07
CA ALA A 275 -12.52 1.36 13.76
C ALA A 275 -11.71 1.82 14.99
N ASN A 276 -11.08 0.90 15.74
CA ASN A 276 -10.24 1.26 16.88
C ASN A 276 -8.84 1.78 16.49
N GLY A 277 -8.46 1.68 15.21
CA GLY A 277 -7.15 2.05 14.68
C GLY A 277 -6.14 0.92 14.61
N ASP A 278 -6.48 -0.31 15.01
CA ASP A 278 -5.64 -1.44 14.66
C ASP A 278 -5.62 -1.58 13.14
N PHE A 279 -4.46 -1.89 12.57
CA PHE A 279 -4.35 -1.97 11.13
C PHE A 279 -3.60 -3.22 10.68
N ALA A 280 -4.03 -3.74 9.54
CA ALA A 280 -3.32 -4.79 8.83
C ALA A 280 -2.46 -4.17 7.73
N ASN A 281 -1.19 -4.56 7.69
CA ASN A 281 -0.26 -4.24 6.62
C ASN A 281 0.67 -5.44 6.38
N LYS A 282 1.55 -5.34 5.38
CA LYS A 282 2.49 -6.40 5.01
C LYS A 282 3.19 -7.03 6.22
N ILE A 283 3.26 -8.36 6.23
CA ILE A 283 3.96 -9.15 7.26
C ILE A 283 5.37 -8.59 7.50
N GLY A 284 5.70 -8.33 8.76
CA GLY A 284 6.90 -7.61 9.19
C GLY A 284 6.60 -6.24 9.80
N THR A 285 5.47 -5.62 9.45
CA THR A 285 5.06 -4.30 9.95
C THR A 285 4.97 -4.28 11.47
N LEU A 286 4.34 -5.29 12.09
CA LEU A 286 4.26 -5.39 13.55
C LEU A 286 5.65 -5.42 14.21
N GLY A 287 6.60 -6.14 13.61
CA GLY A 287 7.98 -6.21 14.09
C GLY A 287 8.68 -4.85 14.04
N VAL A 288 8.50 -4.11 12.94
CA VAL A 288 9.02 -2.75 12.79
C VAL A 288 8.37 -1.80 13.81
N ALA A 289 7.06 -1.89 14.04
CA ALA A 289 6.34 -1.04 14.99
C ALA A 289 6.80 -1.28 16.44
N ILE A 290 7.01 -2.54 16.83
CA ILE A 290 7.55 -2.90 18.15
C ILE A 290 8.98 -2.34 18.31
N ALA A 291 9.84 -2.49 17.30
CA ALA A 291 11.20 -1.96 17.34
C ALA A 291 11.21 -0.42 17.42
N ALA A 292 10.39 0.26 16.61
CA ALA A 292 10.26 1.71 16.62
C ALA A 292 9.83 2.21 18.01
N ARG A 293 8.83 1.57 18.63
CA ARG A 293 8.38 1.88 19.99
C ARG A 293 9.50 1.70 21.01
N HIS A 294 10.27 0.61 20.93
CA HIS A 294 11.38 0.34 21.84
C HIS A 294 12.47 1.43 21.78
N PHE A 295 12.80 1.91 20.58
CA PHE A 295 13.81 2.95 20.37
C PHE A 295 13.27 4.38 20.40
N GLY A 296 11.97 4.57 20.68
CA GLY A 296 11.35 5.90 20.77
C GLY A 296 11.22 6.61 19.42
N ILE A 297 11.16 5.86 18.31
CA ILE A 297 11.05 6.38 16.95
C ILE A 297 9.55 6.53 16.61
N PRO A 298 9.11 7.69 16.09
CA PRO A 298 7.73 7.88 15.67
C PRO A 298 7.37 6.95 14.49
N PHE A 299 6.21 6.30 14.61
CA PHE A 299 5.70 5.33 13.65
C PHE A 299 4.39 5.85 13.04
N TYR A 300 4.43 6.24 11.78
CA TYR A 300 3.28 6.77 11.04
C TYR A 300 2.78 5.77 10.00
N VAL A 301 1.46 5.78 9.81
CA VAL A 301 0.77 4.93 8.83
C VAL A 301 0.15 5.83 7.76
N ALA A 302 0.61 5.74 6.53
CA ALA A 302 -0.02 6.39 5.40
C ALA A 302 -1.31 5.63 5.02
N CYS A 303 -2.45 6.27 5.23
CA CYS A 303 -3.76 5.65 5.24
C CYS A 303 -4.75 6.45 4.39
N PRO A 304 -4.98 6.03 3.13
CA PRO A 304 -6.10 6.50 2.36
C PRO A 304 -7.42 6.32 3.11
N SER A 305 -8.34 7.30 3.06
CA SER A 305 -9.67 7.13 3.68
C SER A 305 -10.41 5.89 3.15
N SER A 306 -10.17 5.49 1.90
CA SER A 306 -10.72 4.27 1.29
C SER A 306 -10.24 2.95 1.90
N THR A 307 -9.21 2.98 2.75
CA THR A 307 -8.69 1.81 3.49
C THR A 307 -9.21 1.71 4.93
N LEU A 308 -9.98 2.70 5.38
CA LEU A 308 -10.67 2.67 6.67
C LEU A 308 -11.90 1.76 6.60
N ASP A 309 -11.90 0.70 7.39
CA ASP A 309 -13.01 -0.23 7.56
C ASP A 309 -13.66 0.00 8.93
N LEU A 310 -14.49 1.05 9.01
CA LEU A 310 -15.18 1.43 10.24
C LEU A 310 -16.26 0.41 10.68
N ALA A 311 -16.58 -0.57 9.83
CA ALA A 311 -17.48 -1.67 10.19
C ALA A 311 -16.75 -2.79 10.96
N THR A 312 -15.43 -2.92 10.77
CA THR A 312 -14.58 -3.84 11.53
C THR A 312 -14.16 -3.17 12.84
N ALA A 313 -14.56 -3.73 13.98
CA ALA A 313 -14.39 -3.07 15.28
C ALA A 313 -12.91 -2.99 15.71
N ARG A 314 -12.16 -4.08 15.53
CA ARG A 314 -10.77 -4.21 16.01
C ARG A 314 -9.93 -5.11 15.11
N GLY A 315 -8.61 -5.06 15.28
CA GLY A 315 -7.67 -5.79 14.43
C GLY A 315 -7.83 -7.31 14.48
N ALA A 316 -8.27 -7.85 15.61
CA ALA A 316 -8.55 -9.29 15.76
C ALA A 316 -9.66 -9.81 14.83
N ASP A 317 -10.51 -8.90 14.31
CA ASP A 317 -11.60 -9.25 13.40
C ASP A 317 -11.17 -9.16 11.92
N ILE A 318 -9.90 -8.78 11.65
CA ILE A 318 -9.33 -8.76 10.31
C ILE A 318 -8.85 -10.17 9.92
N VAL A 319 -9.44 -10.72 8.86
CA VAL A 319 -9.01 -12.01 8.29
C VAL A 319 -7.68 -11.83 7.55
N ILE A 320 -6.67 -12.60 7.96
CA ILE A 320 -5.33 -12.56 7.36
C ILE A 320 -5.22 -13.59 6.23
N GLU A 321 -4.82 -13.11 5.04
CA GLU A 321 -4.53 -13.96 3.88
C GLU A 321 -3.31 -14.84 4.17
N GLU A 322 -3.46 -16.16 4.12
CA GLU A 322 -2.36 -17.12 4.15
C GLU A 322 -2.10 -17.63 2.73
N ARG A 323 -0.87 -17.47 2.26
CA ARG A 323 -0.47 -17.74 0.87
C ARG A 323 0.29 -19.05 0.75
N ARG A 324 0.52 -19.47 -0.49
CA ARG A 324 1.30 -20.65 -0.84
C ARG A 324 2.72 -20.60 -0.25
N GLY A 325 3.21 -21.73 0.25
CA GLY A 325 4.50 -21.81 0.96
C GLY A 325 5.74 -21.77 0.05
N ASP A 326 5.56 -21.90 -1.27
CA ASP A 326 6.60 -21.73 -2.27
C ASP A 326 7.16 -20.29 -2.31
N GLU A 327 6.38 -19.26 -1.95
CA GLU A 327 6.89 -17.90 -1.81
C GLU A 327 8.01 -17.79 -0.75
N VAL A 328 7.91 -18.59 0.32
CA VAL A 328 8.93 -18.66 1.37
C VAL A 328 10.06 -19.61 0.97
N THR A 329 9.75 -20.79 0.46
CA THR A 329 10.76 -21.81 0.17
C THR A 329 11.52 -21.58 -1.13
N HIS A 330 11.02 -20.71 -2.02
CA HIS A 330 11.64 -20.45 -3.32
C HIS A 330 11.88 -18.96 -3.55
N HIS A 331 12.89 -18.67 -4.37
CA HIS A 331 13.12 -17.36 -4.93
C HIS A 331 13.59 -17.46 -6.39
N GLY A 332 12.98 -16.72 -7.31
CA GLY A 332 13.33 -16.76 -8.73
C GLY A 332 13.24 -18.17 -9.36
N GLY A 333 12.29 -18.99 -8.91
CA GLY A 333 12.13 -20.38 -9.36
C GLY A 333 13.13 -21.38 -8.76
N ARG A 334 13.99 -20.96 -7.83
CA ARG A 334 15.00 -21.82 -7.18
C ARG A 334 14.60 -22.10 -5.75
N ALA A 335 14.70 -23.36 -5.32
CA ALA A 335 14.49 -23.74 -3.93
C ALA A 335 15.60 -23.18 -3.04
N MET A 336 15.21 -22.56 -1.92
CA MET A 336 16.05 -21.95 -0.90
C MET A 336 15.93 -22.68 0.45
N ALA A 337 14.98 -23.61 0.56
CA ALA A 337 14.72 -24.41 1.76
C ALA A 337 14.64 -25.89 1.38
N PRO A 338 14.81 -26.82 2.35
CA PRO A 338 14.70 -28.25 2.10
C PRO A 338 13.31 -28.66 1.56
N ASP A 339 13.29 -29.64 0.66
CA ASP A 339 12.05 -30.19 0.13
C ASP A 339 11.16 -30.78 1.24
N GLY A 340 9.87 -30.50 1.17
CA GLY A 340 8.87 -31.02 2.14
C GLY A 340 8.83 -30.32 3.50
N VAL A 341 9.65 -29.28 3.74
CA VAL A 341 9.56 -28.49 4.98
C VAL A 341 8.19 -27.81 5.10
N ARG A 342 7.60 -27.85 6.30
CA ARG A 342 6.32 -27.16 6.56
C ARG A 342 6.53 -25.64 6.62
N VAL A 343 5.59 -24.90 6.04
CA VAL A 343 5.64 -23.44 5.94
C VAL A 343 4.34 -22.83 6.45
N ARG A 344 4.45 -21.73 7.19
CA ARG A 344 3.38 -20.74 7.41
C ARG A 344 3.72 -19.52 6.57
N ASN A 345 2.74 -18.94 5.87
CA ASN A 345 2.99 -17.76 5.02
C ASN A 345 1.82 -16.76 5.13
N PRO A 346 1.59 -16.15 6.30
CA PRO A 346 0.67 -15.02 6.41
C PRO A 346 1.21 -13.84 5.60
N ALA A 347 0.40 -13.28 4.71
CA ALA A 347 0.79 -12.18 3.85
C ALA A 347 0.77 -10.82 4.57
N PHE A 348 0.15 -10.75 5.75
CA PHE A 348 -0.07 -9.56 6.53
C PHE A 348 0.06 -9.87 8.02
N ASP A 349 0.35 -8.87 8.83
CA ASP A 349 0.16 -8.90 10.29
C ASP A 349 -0.72 -7.73 10.73
N VAL A 350 -1.22 -7.80 11.95
CA VAL A 350 -2.00 -6.74 12.58
C VAL A 350 -1.11 -6.00 13.56
N THR A 351 -0.99 -4.69 13.40
CA THR A 351 -0.30 -3.81 14.33
C THR A 351 -1.32 -3.11 15.23
N PRO A 352 -1.24 -3.29 16.56
CA PRO A 352 -2.09 -2.60 17.52
C PRO A 352 -1.91 -1.09 17.49
N HIS A 353 -3.00 -0.35 17.62
CA HIS A 353 -3.01 1.09 17.47
C HIS A 353 -2.16 1.84 18.52
N GLU A 354 -1.85 1.24 19.67
CA GLU A 354 -0.97 1.85 20.69
C GLU A 354 0.49 2.01 20.23
N LEU A 355 0.89 1.32 19.16
CA LEU A 355 2.21 1.47 18.54
C LEU A 355 2.25 2.58 17.49
N VAL A 356 1.10 3.17 17.14
CA VAL A 356 0.97 4.16 16.07
C VAL A 356 1.03 5.59 16.61
N THR A 357 1.90 6.41 16.04
CA THR A 357 2.02 7.84 16.34
C THR A 357 0.92 8.67 15.69
N GLY A 358 0.56 8.32 14.45
CA GLY A 358 -0.56 8.93 13.74
C GLY A 358 -0.80 8.30 12.36
N PHE A 359 -2.01 8.51 11.84
CA PHE A 359 -2.39 8.12 10.49
C PHE A 359 -2.34 9.34 9.57
N ILE A 360 -1.54 9.28 8.50
CA ILE A 360 -1.46 10.32 7.49
C ILE A 360 -2.54 10.03 6.45
N THR A 361 -3.57 10.87 6.38
CA THR A 361 -4.63 10.77 5.36
C THR A 361 -4.58 11.96 4.42
N GLU A 362 -5.35 11.91 3.35
CA GLU A 362 -5.56 13.04 2.44
C GLU A 362 -6.33 14.21 3.06
N LEU A 363 -6.78 14.08 4.31
CA LEU A 363 -7.52 15.10 5.07
C LEU A 363 -6.76 15.57 6.31
N GLY A 364 -5.47 15.24 6.41
CA GLY A 364 -4.61 15.57 7.54
C GLY A 364 -4.14 14.36 8.33
N ILE A 365 -3.31 14.63 9.34
CA ILE A 365 -2.86 13.60 10.27
C ILE A 365 -3.94 13.39 11.34
N VAL A 366 -4.29 12.13 11.58
CA VAL A 366 -5.19 11.69 12.66
C VAL A 366 -4.35 11.12 13.78
N HIS A 367 -4.64 11.54 15.01
CA HIS A 367 -3.96 11.08 16.23
C HIS A 367 -4.95 10.36 17.15
N ALA A 368 -4.42 9.69 18.18
CA ALA A 368 -5.23 9.06 19.21
C ALA A 368 -6.06 10.11 19.99
N PRO A 369 -7.25 9.76 20.51
CA PRO A 369 -7.90 8.44 20.46
C PRO A 369 -8.56 8.13 19.10
N PHE A 370 -8.05 7.11 18.41
CA PHE A 370 -8.34 6.89 16.99
C PHE A 370 -9.82 6.60 16.70
N GLU A 371 -10.50 5.82 17.54
CA GLU A 371 -11.93 5.52 17.33
C GLU A 371 -12.79 6.79 17.27
N ALA A 372 -12.55 7.73 18.20
CA ALA A 372 -13.27 9.00 18.22
C ALA A 372 -12.86 9.89 17.04
N SER A 373 -11.56 10.01 16.79
CA SER A 373 -11.04 10.88 15.73
C SER A 373 -11.42 10.40 14.32
N PHE A 374 -11.50 9.09 14.09
CA PHE A 374 -12.01 8.56 12.83
C PHE A 374 -13.51 8.79 12.67
N LYS A 375 -14.31 8.59 13.72
CA LYS A 375 -15.74 8.92 13.67
C LYS A 375 -15.94 10.40 13.37
N GLU A 376 -15.26 11.29 14.07
CA GLU A 376 -15.38 12.74 13.85
C GLU A 376 -15.01 13.13 12.40
N ARG A 377 -13.92 12.58 11.87
CA ARG A 377 -13.41 12.97 10.55
C ARG A 377 -14.09 12.27 9.38
N PHE A 378 -14.66 11.07 9.58
CA PHE A 378 -15.17 10.22 8.48
C PHE A 378 -16.62 9.74 8.67
N ALA A 379 -17.36 10.16 9.72
CA ALA A 379 -18.77 9.79 9.91
C ALA A 379 -19.71 10.29 8.80
N THR A 380 -19.27 11.21 7.95
CA THR A 380 -20.04 11.69 6.79
C THR A 380 -19.23 11.50 5.52
N GLY A 381 -19.30 10.32 4.89
CA GLY A 381 -18.98 10.22 3.45
C GLY A 381 -18.14 9.04 2.96
N VAL A 382 -17.56 8.18 3.81
CA VAL A 382 -16.92 6.97 3.29
C VAL A 382 -18.00 5.90 3.13
N ALA A 383 -18.41 5.64 1.89
CA ALA A 383 -19.31 4.54 1.55
C ALA A 383 -18.72 3.24 2.10
N THR A 384 -19.29 2.75 3.19
CA THR A 384 -18.82 1.60 3.94
C THR A 384 -19.02 0.35 3.07
N PRO A 385 -17.98 -0.47 2.80
CA PRO A 385 -18.20 -1.74 2.11
C PRO A 385 -19.05 -2.64 3.02
N ALA A 386 -20.23 -3.02 2.56
CA ALA A 386 -21.11 -3.91 3.29
C ALA A 386 -20.40 -5.25 3.58
N ALA A 387 -20.42 -5.67 4.85
CA ALA A 387 -19.85 -6.95 5.28
C ALA A 387 -20.48 -8.12 4.49
N SER A 388 -19.64 -9.01 3.97
CA SER A 388 -20.13 -10.23 3.30
C SER A 388 -20.73 -11.19 4.33
N PRO A 389 -21.90 -11.80 4.06
CA PRO A 389 -22.41 -12.88 4.89
C PRO A 389 -21.44 -14.08 4.78
N GLY A 390 -21.02 -14.60 5.93
CA GLY A 390 -20.04 -15.67 6.03
C GLY A 390 -20.43 -16.88 5.16
N ALA A 391 -19.50 -17.31 4.30
CA ALA A 391 -19.60 -18.58 3.62
C ALA A 391 -19.27 -19.70 4.62
N SER A 392 -20.29 -20.41 5.09
CA SER A 392 -20.14 -21.71 5.73
C SER A 392 -19.84 -22.76 4.66
N ALA A 393 -18.65 -23.37 4.71
CA ALA A 393 -18.39 -24.78 4.37
C ALA A 393 -16.99 -25.16 4.87
#